data_AF-A0A352X5X7-F1
#
_entry.id   AF-A0A352X5X7-F1
#
_cell.length_a   1.000
_cell.length_b   1.000
_cell.length_c   1.000
_cell.angle_alpha   90.00
_cell.angle_beta   90.00
_cell.angle_gamma   90.00
#
_symmetry.space_group_name_H-M   'P 1'
#
loop_
_entity.id
_entity.type
_entity.pdbx_description
1 polymer ?
#
loop_
_entity_poly.entity_id
_entity_poly.type
_entity_poly.pdbx_seq_one_letter_code
_entity_poly.pdbx_strand_id
1 'polypeptide(L)'
;MMQVNMCKPFDSQLLLRDRYRVLNILGKGGFGATFLAQDESREGNPKCVIKQLQPATNEPHVIETAQRMFEREANTLRMVGDHSQIPSLFDFFKQNRQFYLVQEYISGLTLQEEIKQQGLLTEVGVKHFLREILPILQHIHHKGVIHRDIKPANIIRREPDGKLVLIDFGAVKDDIAAINPSEQTALTNLAIGTTGYAAPEQMQLRPVYASDIYALGVTCIYLLTGKSPKDLDYNQRTGEMLWQNHVDVSDYFASVLKKMLEEAVKCRYESATEVLRALDLGDHLNKLEGGFTTGKQGKPTVKSPETKRSATERMAEIIRIKREEQNNRSPLPIGVGMMRPINTSGVNTDINWSNSQGYSAGKANLKKLDYNSLINHYNKGRRDFSYKDLSRLEIGKIDLSAGNFRQAKLFNTNLQGANLAQADFRQANLQMVKMQEANLSRSYFEGADLQGADLQGADLSFADLTNSKLTNANLCGANLTGAKITEEQLKQAKTNWRTILPNKKRVCW
;
A
#
# COMPACT_ATOMS: atom_id res chain seq x y z
N MET A 1 0.50 -36.65 -34.64
CA MET A 1 1.33 -36.99 -33.47
C MET A 1 2.79 -36.84 -33.88
N MET A 2 3.51 -35.90 -33.30
CA MET A 2 4.97 -35.95 -33.23
C MET A 2 5.32 -35.88 -31.75
N GLN A 3 5.65 -37.05 -31.18
CA GLN A 3 6.30 -37.15 -29.88
C GLN A 3 7.72 -36.60 -30.05
N VAL A 4 8.05 -35.55 -29.31
CA VAL A 4 9.44 -35.10 -29.17
C VAL A 4 10.13 -36.06 -28.20
N ASN A 5 10.77 -37.08 -28.76
CA ASN A 5 11.68 -37.96 -28.01
C ASN A 5 12.95 -37.18 -27.63
N MET A 6 13.28 -37.23 -26.34
CA MET A 6 14.54 -36.74 -25.78
C MET A 6 15.70 -37.67 -26.17
N CYS A 7 16.93 -37.11 -26.15
CA CYS A 7 18.24 -37.70 -26.45
C CYS A 7 18.78 -37.54 -27.88
N LYS A 8 19.09 -36.29 -28.27
CA LYS A 8 20.20 -35.93 -29.19
C LYS A 8 20.79 -34.58 -28.73
N PRO A 9 22.08 -34.28 -28.95
CA PRO A 9 22.64 -32.95 -28.66
C PRO A 9 21.79 -31.90 -29.38
N PHE A 10 21.41 -30.84 -28.67
CA PHE A 10 20.51 -29.79 -29.15
C PHE A 10 20.95 -29.29 -30.54
N ASP A 11 20.18 -29.66 -31.56
CA ASP A 11 20.46 -29.34 -32.94
C ASP A 11 20.28 -27.82 -33.12
N SER A 12 21.32 -27.17 -33.64
CA SER A 12 21.50 -25.72 -33.78
C SER A 12 20.58 -25.07 -34.84
N GLN A 13 19.33 -25.53 -34.97
CA GLN A 13 18.45 -25.22 -36.10
C GLN A 13 17.01 -24.81 -35.73
N LEU A 14 16.65 -24.70 -34.44
CA LEU A 14 15.28 -24.27 -34.09
C LEU A 14 15.09 -22.78 -34.43
N LEU A 15 14.48 -22.52 -35.58
CA LEU A 15 14.07 -21.20 -36.05
C LEU A 15 12.58 -21.00 -35.74
N LEU A 16 12.27 -19.99 -34.94
CA LEU A 16 10.90 -19.63 -34.57
C LEU A 16 10.44 -18.44 -35.41
N ARG A 17 9.21 -18.53 -35.95
CA ARG A 17 8.59 -17.51 -36.81
C ARG A 17 9.50 -17.04 -37.97
N ASP A 18 10.32 -17.95 -38.52
CA ASP A 18 11.29 -17.68 -39.59
C ASP A 18 12.23 -16.48 -39.30
N ARG A 19 12.43 -16.16 -38.02
CA ARG A 19 13.10 -14.92 -37.58
C ARG A 19 14.05 -15.15 -36.40
N TYR A 20 13.63 -15.93 -35.42
CA TYR A 20 14.38 -16.07 -34.18
C TYR A 20 15.10 -17.41 -34.12
N ARG A 21 16.42 -17.39 -34.22
CA ARG A 21 17.25 -18.60 -34.10
C ARG A 21 17.56 -18.86 -32.64
N VAL A 22 17.10 -19.99 -32.11
CA VAL A 22 17.44 -20.42 -30.75
C VAL A 22 18.91 -20.80 -30.68
N LEU A 23 19.61 -20.19 -29.72
CA LEU A 23 21.02 -20.44 -29.44
C LEU A 23 21.17 -21.46 -28.30
N ASN A 24 20.58 -21.16 -27.15
CA ASN A 24 20.72 -21.96 -25.92
C ASN A 24 19.41 -22.01 -25.13
N ILE A 25 19.23 -23.05 -24.32
CA ILE A 25 18.19 -23.06 -23.28
C ILE A 25 18.75 -22.35 -22.04
N LEU A 26 18.05 -21.33 -21.56
CA LEU A 26 18.37 -20.63 -20.31
C LEU A 26 17.69 -21.30 -19.10
N GLY A 27 16.50 -21.88 -19.30
CA GLY A 27 15.79 -22.58 -18.24
C GLY A 27 14.62 -23.40 -18.76
N LYS A 28 14.28 -24.46 -18.02
CA LYS A 28 13.12 -25.33 -18.32
C LYS A 28 12.38 -25.59 -17.01
N GLY A 29 11.08 -25.30 -17.00
CA GLY A 29 10.21 -25.47 -15.83
C GLY A 29 8.91 -26.20 -16.18
N GLY A 30 8.02 -26.36 -15.20
CA GLY A 30 6.71 -27.01 -15.40
C GLY A 30 5.76 -26.28 -16.35
N PHE A 31 6.08 -25.03 -16.71
CA PHE A 31 5.24 -24.13 -17.52
C PHE A 31 5.81 -23.85 -18.91
N GLY A 32 6.95 -24.46 -19.25
CA GLY A 32 7.59 -24.33 -20.55
C GLY A 32 9.10 -24.09 -20.44
N ALA A 33 9.65 -23.39 -21.42
CA ALA A 33 11.09 -23.22 -21.59
C ALA A 33 11.44 -21.79 -21.94
N THR A 34 12.58 -21.32 -21.41
CA THR A 34 13.15 -20.02 -21.74
C THR A 34 14.40 -20.24 -22.56
N PHE A 35 14.46 -19.61 -23.72
CA PHE A 35 15.54 -19.73 -24.69
C PHE A 35 16.27 -18.40 -24.85
N LEU A 36 17.58 -18.47 -25.00
CA LEU A 36 18.35 -17.41 -25.62
C LEU A 36 18.26 -17.60 -27.13
N ALA A 37 17.90 -16.56 -27.86
CA ALA A 37 17.78 -16.58 -29.30
C ALA A 37 18.42 -15.33 -29.92
N GLN A 38 18.54 -15.36 -31.24
CA GLN A 38 19.04 -14.26 -32.06
C GLN A 38 17.96 -13.85 -33.05
N ASP A 39 17.68 -12.55 -33.15
CA ASP A 39 16.74 -12.02 -34.14
C ASP A 39 17.45 -11.78 -35.47
N GLU A 40 17.33 -12.73 -36.42
CA GLU A 40 18.02 -12.69 -37.71
C GLU A 40 17.42 -11.68 -38.70
N SER A 41 16.28 -11.07 -38.36
CA SER A 41 15.63 -10.07 -39.23
C SER A 41 16.11 -8.64 -38.99
N ARG A 42 16.84 -8.40 -37.88
CA ARG A 42 17.35 -7.08 -37.51
C ARG A 42 18.85 -7.00 -37.76
N GLU A 43 19.33 -5.84 -38.23
CA GLU A 43 20.76 -5.60 -38.44
C GLU A 43 21.57 -5.86 -37.16
N GLY A 44 22.72 -6.52 -37.31
CA GLY A 44 23.57 -6.92 -36.20
C GLY A 44 23.08 -8.15 -35.43
N ASN A 45 21.94 -8.74 -35.83
CA ASN A 45 21.36 -9.95 -35.26
C ASN A 45 21.34 -9.91 -33.71
N PRO A 46 20.58 -8.99 -33.09
CA PRO A 46 20.61 -8.80 -31.65
C PRO A 46 20.07 -10.03 -30.91
N LYS A 47 20.61 -10.26 -29.70
CA LYS A 47 20.13 -11.33 -28.81
C LYS A 47 18.79 -10.97 -28.18
N CYS A 48 17.92 -11.96 -28.02
CA CYS A 48 16.63 -11.85 -27.36
C CYS A 48 16.34 -13.09 -26.49
N VAL A 49 15.45 -12.93 -25.52
CA VAL A 49 14.93 -14.04 -24.71
C VAL A 49 13.57 -14.45 -25.26
N ILE A 50 13.37 -15.74 -25.46
CA ILE A 50 12.08 -16.31 -25.85
C ILE A 50 11.56 -17.17 -24.72
N LYS A 51 10.45 -16.75 -24.12
CA LYS A 51 9.69 -17.59 -23.20
C LYS A 51 8.62 -18.34 -23.96
N GLN A 52 8.72 -19.66 -23.93
CA GLN A 52 7.69 -20.56 -24.42
C GLN A 52 6.80 -20.97 -23.25
N LEU A 53 5.50 -20.72 -23.39
CA LEU A 53 4.47 -21.24 -22.48
C LEU A 53 3.83 -22.46 -23.13
N GLN A 54 3.94 -23.61 -22.45
CA GLN A 54 3.39 -24.88 -22.91
C GLN A 54 2.26 -25.34 -21.98
N PRO A 55 1.01 -25.47 -22.49
CA PRO A 55 -0.08 -26.07 -21.72
C PRO A 55 0.25 -27.51 -21.30
N ALA A 56 -0.05 -27.87 -20.06
CA ALA A 56 0.22 -29.20 -19.51
C ALA A 56 -0.66 -30.30 -20.13
N THR A 57 -1.88 -29.95 -20.54
CA THR A 57 -2.83 -30.83 -21.22
C THR A 57 -3.40 -30.16 -22.46
N ASN A 58 -4.00 -30.95 -23.34
CA ASN A 58 -4.70 -30.45 -24.52
C ASN A 58 -6.18 -30.10 -24.24
N GLU A 59 -6.58 -30.01 -22.98
CA GLU A 59 -7.94 -29.67 -22.62
C GLU A 59 -8.25 -28.20 -23.00
N PRO A 60 -9.40 -27.91 -23.64
CA PRO A 60 -9.72 -26.58 -24.13
C PRO A 60 -9.58 -25.48 -23.07
N HIS A 61 -10.05 -25.75 -21.86
CA HIS A 61 -10.02 -24.81 -20.74
C HIS A 61 -8.60 -24.52 -20.21
N VAL A 62 -7.70 -25.52 -20.25
CA VAL A 62 -6.28 -25.35 -19.88
C VAL A 62 -5.55 -24.51 -20.93
N ILE A 63 -5.83 -24.73 -22.21
CA ILE A 63 -5.28 -23.94 -23.31
C ILE A 63 -5.78 -22.49 -23.24
N GLU A 64 -7.06 -22.27 -22.97
CA GLU A 64 -7.65 -20.93 -22.80
C GLU A 64 -7.04 -20.17 -21.62
N THR A 65 -6.83 -20.85 -20.50
CA THR A 65 -6.17 -20.27 -19.32
C THR A 65 -4.72 -19.90 -19.62
N ALA A 66 -3.97 -20.78 -20.29
CA ALA A 66 -2.60 -20.48 -20.73
C ALA A 66 -2.56 -19.29 -21.71
N GLN A 67 -3.52 -19.20 -22.63
CA GLN A 67 -3.63 -18.07 -23.56
C GLN A 67 -3.87 -16.75 -22.81
N ARG A 68 -4.80 -16.72 -21.85
CA ARG A 68 -5.07 -15.52 -21.04
C ARG A 68 -3.84 -15.07 -20.25
N MET A 69 -3.11 -16.01 -19.65
CA MET A 69 -1.87 -15.73 -18.92
C MET A 69 -0.82 -15.09 -19.84
N PHE A 70 -0.62 -15.68 -21.03
CA PHE A 70 0.32 -15.20 -22.03
C PHE A 70 -0.02 -13.79 -22.55
N GLU A 71 -1.27 -13.57 -22.94
CA GLU A 71 -1.74 -12.26 -23.40
C GLU A 71 -1.60 -11.20 -22.31
N ARG A 72 -1.82 -11.58 -21.04
CA ARG A 72 -1.69 -10.66 -19.90
C ARG A 72 -0.24 -10.26 -19.63
N GLU A 73 0.72 -11.18 -19.72
CA GLU A 73 2.16 -10.84 -19.58
C GLU A 73 2.57 -9.87 -20.71
N ALA A 74 2.20 -10.17 -21.95
CA ALA A 74 2.46 -9.30 -23.10
C ALA A 74 1.83 -7.90 -22.94
N ASN A 75 0.57 -7.84 -22.50
CA ASN A 75 -0.13 -6.58 -22.26
C ASN A 75 0.48 -5.78 -21.11
N THR A 76 0.94 -6.47 -20.05
CA THR A 76 1.60 -5.84 -18.90
C THR A 76 2.89 -5.15 -19.34
N LEU A 77 3.75 -5.84 -20.09
CA LEU A 77 4.99 -5.26 -20.61
C LEU A 77 4.70 -4.07 -21.55
N ARG A 78 3.66 -4.16 -22.39
CA ARG A 78 3.21 -3.02 -23.21
C ARG A 78 2.73 -1.83 -22.37
N MET A 79 2.00 -2.07 -21.28
CA MET A 79 1.49 -1.00 -20.40
C MET A 79 2.60 -0.29 -19.62
N VAL A 80 3.59 -1.05 -19.15
CA VAL A 80 4.76 -0.50 -18.46
C VAL A 80 5.57 0.40 -19.39
N GLY A 81 5.62 0.05 -20.68
CA GLY A 81 6.23 0.84 -21.73
C GLY A 81 7.76 0.78 -21.71
N ASP A 82 8.39 1.75 -22.37
CA ASP A 82 9.85 1.85 -22.41
C ASP A 82 10.41 2.31 -21.06
N HIS A 83 11.22 1.46 -20.44
CA HIS A 83 11.89 1.73 -19.18
C HIS A 83 13.22 0.99 -19.15
N SER A 84 14.35 1.70 -19.00
CA SER A 84 15.71 1.12 -19.12
C SER A 84 16.06 -0.02 -18.15
N GLN A 85 15.24 -0.26 -17.13
CA GLN A 85 15.41 -1.30 -16.11
C GLN A 85 14.28 -2.36 -16.14
N ILE A 86 13.54 -2.42 -17.24
CA ILE A 86 12.49 -3.43 -17.49
C ILE A 86 12.68 -3.91 -18.95
N PRO A 87 12.73 -5.22 -19.22
CA PRO A 87 12.96 -5.71 -20.58
C PRO A 87 11.87 -5.25 -21.56
N SER A 88 12.30 -4.76 -22.72
CA SER A 88 11.37 -4.43 -23.80
C SER A 88 10.74 -5.68 -24.40
N LEU A 89 9.43 -5.64 -24.68
CA LEU A 89 8.75 -6.68 -25.46
C LEU A 89 9.02 -6.44 -26.95
N PHE A 90 9.68 -7.39 -27.61
CA PHE A 90 9.93 -7.32 -29.06
C PHE A 90 8.79 -7.91 -29.87
N ASP A 91 8.20 -9.00 -29.39
CA ASP A 91 7.18 -9.74 -30.13
C ASP A 91 6.43 -10.72 -29.22
N PHE A 92 5.25 -11.14 -29.66
CA PHE A 92 4.50 -12.21 -29.02
C PHE A 92 3.68 -12.93 -30.09
N PHE A 93 3.72 -14.26 -30.12
CA PHE A 93 3.04 -15.02 -31.16
C PHE A 93 2.67 -16.43 -30.70
N LYS A 94 1.80 -17.05 -31.49
CA LYS A 94 1.37 -18.45 -31.34
C LYS A 94 1.86 -19.25 -32.53
N GLN A 95 2.55 -20.35 -32.29
CA GLN A 95 3.00 -21.29 -33.32
C GLN A 95 2.83 -22.72 -32.80
N ASN A 96 2.27 -23.62 -33.62
CA ASN A 96 2.10 -25.04 -33.25
C ASN A 96 1.37 -25.26 -31.90
N ARG A 97 0.36 -24.44 -31.59
CA ARG A 97 -0.39 -24.43 -30.31
C ARG A 97 0.44 -24.08 -29.06
N GLN A 98 1.64 -23.55 -29.25
CA GLN A 98 2.50 -23.02 -28.21
C GLN A 98 2.49 -21.49 -28.26
N PHE A 99 2.70 -20.86 -27.12
CA PHE A 99 2.74 -19.40 -27.00
C PHE A 99 4.18 -18.95 -26.74
N TYR A 100 4.62 -17.90 -27.44
CA TYR A 100 6.01 -17.43 -27.41
C TYR A 100 6.05 -15.93 -27.15
N LEU A 101 6.75 -15.54 -26.10
CA LEU A 101 6.97 -14.15 -25.70
C LEU A 101 8.44 -13.80 -25.96
N VAL A 102 8.70 -12.82 -26.81
CA VAL A 102 10.05 -12.41 -27.18
C VAL A 102 10.38 -11.09 -26.51
N GLN A 103 11.42 -11.08 -25.69
CA GLN A 103 11.85 -9.96 -24.89
C GLN A 103 13.31 -9.62 -25.16
N GLU A 104 13.71 -8.41 -24.76
CA GLU A 104 15.10 -8.00 -24.69
C GLU A 104 15.94 -8.98 -23.86
N TYR A 105 17.13 -9.34 -24.37
CA TYR A 105 18.10 -10.09 -23.59
C TYR A 105 18.92 -9.16 -22.70
N ILE A 106 18.92 -9.44 -21.41
CA ILE A 106 19.71 -8.71 -20.42
C ILE A 106 20.96 -9.53 -20.10
N SER A 107 22.13 -9.02 -20.49
CA SER A 107 23.42 -9.63 -20.14
C SER A 107 23.77 -9.31 -18.68
N GLY A 108 23.95 -10.35 -17.87
CA GLY A 108 24.39 -10.24 -16.48
C GLY A 108 23.92 -11.38 -15.60
N LEU A 109 24.21 -11.27 -14.31
CA LEU A 109 23.84 -12.27 -13.30
C LEU A 109 22.52 -11.92 -12.66
N THR A 110 21.70 -12.94 -12.38
CA THR A 110 20.59 -12.77 -11.43
C THR A 110 21.13 -12.48 -10.03
N LEU A 111 20.39 -11.79 -9.18
CA LEU A 111 20.81 -11.57 -7.79
C LEU A 111 21.02 -12.89 -7.04
N GLN A 112 20.29 -13.95 -7.41
CA GLN A 112 20.51 -15.27 -6.84
C GLN A 112 21.90 -15.83 -7.19
N GLU A 113 22.36 -15.63 -8.42
CA GLU A 113 23.69 -16.03 -8.87
C GLU A 113 24.78 -15.12 -8.28
N GLU A 114 24.52 -13.81 -8.21
CA GLU A 114 25.40 -12.82 -7.61
C GLU A 114 25.74 -13.19 -6.17
N ILE A 115 24.73 -13.50 -5.33
CA ILE A 115 24.96 -13.91 -3.93
C ILE A 115 25.74 -15.22 -3.83
N LYS A 116 25.49 -16.19 -4.73
CA LYS A 116 26.23 -17.46 -4.74
C LYS A 116 27.69 -17.27 -5.12
N GLN A 117 28.00 -16.31 -6.00
CA GLN A 117 29.36 -16.08 -6.50
C GLN A 117 30.15 -15.09 -5.63
N GLN A 118 29.51 -14.02 -5.17
CA GLN A 118 30.16 -12.86 -4.54
C GLN A 118 29.92 -12.79 -3.03
N GLY A 119 29.00 -13.61 -2.51
CA GLY A 119 28.66 -13.64 -1.08
C GLY A 119 27.51 -12.72 -0.71
N LEU A 120 27.26 -12.64 0.60
CA LEU A 120 26.12 -11.92 1.18
C LEU A 120 26.31 -10.41 1.11
N LEU A 121 25.21 -9.67 1.02
CA LEU A 121 25.25 -8.22 1.13
C LEU A 121 25.25 -7.78 2.60
N THR A 122 25.95 -6.68 2.87
CA THR A 122 25.87 -5.96 4.14
C THR A 122 24.60 -5.10 4.19
N GLU A 123 24.27 -4.55 5.36
CA GLU A 123 23.20 -3.54 5.49
C GLU A 123 23.34 -2.41 4.45
N VAL A 124 24.55 -1.90 4.23
CA VAL A 124 24.81 -0.84 3.24
C VAL A 124 24.49 -1.34 1.83
N GLY A 125 24.90 -2.56 1.50
CA GLY A 125 24.61 -3.19 0.21
C GLY A 125 23.10 -3.36 -0.03
N VAL A 126 22.36 -3.81 0.98
CA VAL A 126 20.90 -3.99 0.85
C VAL A 126 20.16 -2.65 0.79
N LYS A 127 20.61 -1.62 1.53
CA LYS A 127 20.07 -0.27 1.39
C LYS A 127 20.30 0.30 -0.02
N HIS A 128 21.46 0.05 -0.61
CA HIS A 128 21.75 0.44 -1.99
C HIS A 128 20.84 -0.31 -2.97
N PHE A 129 20.73 -1.63 -2.84
CA PHE A 129 19.79 -2.44 -3.62
C PHE A 129 18.35 -1.90 -3.54
N LEU A 130 17.85 -1.60 -2.34
CA LEU A 130 16.51 -1.03 -2.15
C LEU A 130 16.35 0.31 -2.88
N ARG A 131 17.37 1.18 -2.84
CA ARG A 131 17.34 2.48 -3.53
C ARG A 131 17.32 2.35 -5.05
N GLU A 132 17.90 1.28 -5.60
CA GLU A 132 17.87 1.01 -7.04
C GLU A 132 16.54 0.39 -7.50
N ILE A 133 15.97 -0.54 -6.72
CA ILE A 133 14.79 -1.32 -7.12
C ILE A 133 13.46 -0.61 -6.81
N LEU A 134 13.38 0.19 -5.74
CA LEU A 134 12.14 0.88 -5.34
C LEU A 134 11.64 1.89 -6.39
N PRO A 135 12.49 2.66 -7.11
CA PRO A 135 12.05 3.49 -8.22
C PRO A 135 11.42 2.68 -9.38
N ILE A 136 11.98 1.51 -9.70
CA ILE A 136 11.41 0.60 -10.71
C ILE A 136 10.01 0.15 -10.25
N LEU A 137 9.89 -0.23 -8.97
CA LEU A 137 8.64 -0.66 -8.38
C LEU A 137 7.58 0.47 -8.38
N GLN A 138 7.99 1.69 -8.06
CA GLN A 138 7.14 2.88 -8.12
C GLN A 138 6.61 3.12 -9.54
N HIS A 139 7.47 2.99 -10.56
CA HIS A 139 7.08 3.17 -11.97
C HIS A 139 5.97 2.19 -12.37
N ILE A 140 6.15 0.89 -12.09
CA ILE A 140 5.16 -0.12 -12.48
C ILE A 140 3.86 0.02 -11.69
N HIS A 141 3.92 0.38 -10.41
CA HIS A 141 2.73 0.65 -9.58
C HIS A 141 1.95 1.87 -10.08
N HIS A 142 2.64 2.92 -10.54
CA HIS A 142 2.00 4.10 -11.13
C HIS A 142 1.27 3.78 -12.45
N LYS A 143 1.71 2.74 -13.17
CA LYS A 143 1.03 2.20 -14.36
C LYS A 143 -0.10 1.23 -14.02
N GLY A 144 -0.42 1.04 -12.74
CA GLY A 144 -1.47 0.13 -12.30
C GLY A 144 -1.09 -1.35 -12.32
N VAL A 145 0.21 -1.66 -12.41
CA VAL A 145 0.73 -3.02 -12.50
C VAL A 145 1.26 -3.47 -11.14
N ILE A 146 0.96 -4.71 -10.75
CA ILE A 146 1.56 -5.39 -9.59
C ILE A 146 2.43 -6.52 -10.15
N HIS A 147 3.69 -6.61 -9.74
CA HIS A 147 4.66 -7.57 -10.30
C HIS A 147 4.38 -9.02 -9.89
N ARG A 148 4.03 -9.24 -8.62
CA ARG A 148 3.59 -10.53 -8.03
C ARG A 148 4.64 -11.64 -7.93
N ASP A 149 5.79 -11.54 -8.61
CA ASP A 149 6.86 -12.54 -8.54
C ASP A 149 8.24 -11.91 -8.28
N ILE A 150 8.32 -10.94 -7.36
CA ILE A 150 9.61 -10.35 -6.97
C ILE A 150 10.40 -11.37 -6.14
N LYS A 151 11.60 -11.73 -6.61
CA LYS A 151 12.53 -12.64 -5.94
C LYS A 151 13.94 -12.49 -6.54
N PRO A 152 15.01 -12.96 -5.86
CA PRO A 152 16.39 -12.84 -6.36
C PRO A 152 16.62 -13.39 -7.78
N ALA A 153 15.89 -14.43 -8.18
CA ALA A 153 16.00 -15.01 -9.52
C ALA A 153 15.42 -14.12 -10.64
N ASN A 154 14.55 -13.18 -10.30
CA ASN A 154 13.85 -12.30 -11.25
C ASN A 154 14.40 -10.88 -11.27
N ILE A 155 15.62 -10.67 -10.76
CA ILE A 155 16.31 -9.39 -10.78
C ILE A 155 17.71 -9.64 -11.31
N ILE A 156 18.07 -9.01 -12.42
CA ILE A 156 19.38 -9.15 -13.06
C ILE A 156 20.19 -7.88 -12.83
N ARG A 157 21.46 -8.01 -12.45
CA ARG A 157 22.42 -6.92 -12.50
C ARG A 157 23.05 -6.89 -13.89
N ARG A 158 22.68 -5.90 -14.69
CA ARG A 158 23.15 -5.77 -16.07
C ARG A 158 24.63 -5.41 -16.11
N GLU A 159 25.41 -6.17 -16.88
CA GLU A 159 26.88 -6.05 -16.95
C GLU A 159 27.38 -4.68 -17.45
N PRO A 160 26.86 -4.12 -18.57
CA PRO A 160 27.36 -2.85 -19.11
C PRO A 160 27.34 -1.65 -18.15
N ASP A 161 26.33 -1.52 -17.30
CA ASP A 161 26.11 -0.33 -16.47
C ASP A 161 25.87 -0.63 -14.99
N GLY A 162 25.90 -1.89 -14.58
CA GLY A 162 25.72 -2.34 -13.20
C GLY A 162 24.29 -2.15 -12.66
N LYS A 163 23.32 -1.73 -13.48
CA LYS A 163 21.96 -1.42 -13.03
C LYS A 163 21.13 -2.69 -12.86
N LEU A 164 20.24 -2.66 -11.87
CA LEU A 164 19.23 -3.70 -11.71
C LEU A 164 18.19 -3.60 -12.82
N VAL A 165 17.80 -4.75 -13.34
CA VAL A 165 16.71 -4.94 -14.29
C VAL A 165 15.72 -5.93 -13.70
N LEU A 166 14.46 -5.50 -13.54
CA LEU A 166 13.38 -6.35 -13.05
C LEU A 166 12.78 -7.12 -14.22
N ILE A 167 12.88 -8.44 -14.16
CA ILE A 167 12.38 -9.35 -15.19
C ILE A 167 11.17 -10.12 -14.68
N ASP A 168 10.45 -10.77 -15.60
CA ASP A 168 9.42 -11.78 -15.27
C ASP A 168 8.23 -11.24 -14.47
N PHE A 169 7.40 -10.43 -15.13
CA PHE A 169 6.12 -9.97 -14.60
C PHE A 169 5.17 -11.15 -14.48
N GLY A 170 4.96 -11.62 -13.25
CA GLY A 170 4.22 -12.85 -12.97
C GLY A 170 2.84 -12.84 -13.61
N ALA A 171 2.65 -13.70 -14.61
CA ALA A 171 1.35 -13.95 -15.21
C ALA A 171 0.38 -14.54 -14.17
N VAL A 172 -0.84 -14.02 -14.18
CA VAL A 172 -1.65 -13.91 -12.98
C VAL A 172 -2.47 -15.17 -12.63
N LYS A 173 -2.54 -15.45 -11.31
CA LYS A 173 -3.36 -16.48 -10.64
C LYS A 173 -4.86 -16.14 -10.51
N ASP A 174 -5.29 -14.91 -10.78
CA ASP A 174 -6.68 -14.45 -10.59
C ASP A 174 -7.67 -15.28 -11.43
N ASP A 175 -7.25 -15.78 -12.59
CA ASP A 175 -8.08 -16.61 -13.48
C ASP A 175 -8.26 -18.07 -13.00
N ILE A 176 -7.44 -18.52 -12.04
CA ILE A 176 -7.53 -19.87 -11.47
C ILE A 176 -8.57 -19.93 -10.35
N ALA A 177 -8.93 -18.78 -9.76
CA ALA A 177 -10.00 -18.68 -8.77
C ALA A 177 -11.38 -19.04 -9.32
N ALA A 178 -11.56 -18.94 -10.65
CA ALA A 178 -12.82 -19.25 -11.34
C ALA A 178 -12.97 -20.73 -11.71
N ILE A 179 -11.97 -21.58 -11.36
CA ILE A 179 -11.91 -22.98 -11.77
C ILE A 179 -12.36 -23.87 -10.59
N ASN A 180 -13.19 -24.87 -10.90
CA ASN A 180 -13.78 -25.78 -9.91
C ASN A 180 -12.73 -26.45 -9.00
N PRO A 181 -13.01 -26.62 -7.68
CA PRO A 181 -12.06 -27.19 -6.71
C PRO A 181 -11.58 -28.62 -7.03
N SER A 182 -12.35 -29.40 -7.78
CA SER A 182 -12.04 -30.81 -8.11
C SER A 182 -10.94 -30.97 -9.16
N GLU A 183 -10.60 -29.92 -9.91
CA GLU A 183 -9.60 -29.95 -11.01
C GLU A 183 -8.32 -29.18 -10.64
N GLN A 184 -8.21 -28.76 -9.38
CA GLN A 184 -7.17 -27.85 -8.91
C GLN A 184 -5.75 -28.42 -8.99
N THR A 185 -5.51 -29.73 -9.08
CA THR A 185 -4.16 -30.31 -8.88
C THR A 185 -3.15 -30.00 -9.99
N ALA A 186 -3.59 -29.86 -11.24
CA ALA A 186 -2.70 -29.51 -12.36
C ALA A 186 -2.47 -27.99 -12.47
N LEU A 187 -3.49 -27.20 -12.16
CA LEU A 187 -3.49 -25.73 -12.21
C LEU A 187 -2.94 -25.06 -10.95
N THR A 188 -2.99 -25.71 -9.78
CA THR A 188 -2.35 -25.19 -8.55
C THR A 188 -0.84 -25.22 -8.64
N ASN A 189 -0.26 -26.25 -9.26
CA ASN A 189 1.15 -26.22 -9.63
C ASN A 189 1.44 -25.06 -10.60
N LEU A 190 0.53 -24.80 -11.56
CA LEU A 190 0.56 -23.66 -12.51
C LEU A 190 0.53 -22.28 -11.85
N ALA A 191 -0.10 -22.16 -10.68
CA ALA A 191 -0.38 -20.88 -10.05
C ALA A 191 0.60 -20.50 -8.96
N ILE A 192 1.29 -21.43 -8.29
CA ILE A 192 2.00 -21.10 -7.06
C ILE A 192 3.36 -20.48 -7.41
N GLY A 193 3.37 -19.15 -7.62
CA GLY A 193 4.59 -18.32 -7.62
C GLY A 193 5.57 -18.77 -6.55
N THR A 194 6.87 -18.63 -6.81
CA THR A 194 7.92 -19.38 -6.12
C THR A 194 7.72 -19.37 -4.61
N THR A 195 7.47 -20.57 -4.08
CA THR A 195 7.18 -20.88 -2.68
C THR A 195 8.07 -20.11 -1.72
N GLY A 196 7.47 -19.24 -0.90
CA GLY A 196 8.13 -18.53 0.20
C GLY A 196 8.30 -17.01 0.06
N TYR A 197 8.18 -16.45 -1.15
CA TYR A 197 8.32 -14.99 -1.37
C TYR A 197 6.98 -14.25 -1.45
N ALA A 198 5.90 -14.97 -1.78
CA ALA A 198 4.58 -14.38 -1.96
C ALA A 198 3.97 -13.92 -0.63
N ALA A 199 3.36 -12.73 -0.63
CA ALA A 199 2.64 -12.21 0.52
C ALA A 199 1.37 -13.03 0.86
N PRO A 200 0.92 -13.05 2.13
CA PRO A 200 -0.26 -13.82 2.54
C PRO A 200 -1.54 -13.49 1.74
N GLU A 201 -1.79 -12.20 1.47
CA GLU A 201 -2.96 -11.78 0.69
C GLU A 201 -2.86 -12.16 -0.79
N GLN A 202 -1.63 -12.27 -1.33
CA GLN A 202 -1.40 -12.78 -2.68
C GLN A 202 -1.67 -14.28 -2.77
N MET A 203 -1.38 -15.04 -1.70
CA MET A 203 -1.75 -16.45 -1.61
C MET A 203 -3.27 -16.64 -1.57
N GLN A 204 -4.01 -15.63 -1.10
CA GLN A 204 -5.48 -15.59 -1.10
C GLN A 204 -6.05 -15.01 -2.41
N LEU A 205 -5.24 -14.86 -3.46
CA LEU A 205 -5.65 -14.34 -4.77
C LEU A 205 -6.16 -12.89 -4.73
N ARG A 206 -5.68 -12.10 -3.75
CA ARG A 206 -5.98 -10.67 -3.60
C ARG A 206 -4.71 -9.83 -3.50
N PRO A 207 -3.83 -9.87 -4.53
CA PRO A 207 -2.60 -9.08 -4.50
C PRO A 207 -2.92 -7.59 -4.52
N VAL A 208 -2.12 -6.83 -3.78
CA VAL A 208 -2.12 -5.37 -3.73
C VAL A 208 -0.71 -4.86 -4.00
N TYR A 209 -0.52 -3.56 -4.20
CA TYR A 209 0.83 -3.01 -4.40
C TYR A 209 1.79 -3.34 -3.24
N ALA A 210 1.26 -3.38 -2.01
CA ALA A 210 2.02 -3.78 -0.83
C ALA A 210 2.45 -5.26 -0.85
N SER A 211 1.87 -6.12 -1.68
CA SER A 211 2.31 -7.51 -1.86
C SER A 211 3.72 -7.58 -2.46
N ASP A 212 4.02 -6.70 -3.42
CA ASP A 212 5.37 -6.60 -3.99
C ASP A 212 6.38 -6.09 -2.96
N ILE A 213 5.97 -5.20 -2.06
CA ILE A 213 6.82 -4.69 -0.98
C ILE A 213 7.19 -5.81 -0.01
N TYR A 214 6.25 -6.71 0.31
CA TYR A 214 6.55 -7.89 1.12
C TYR A 214 7.56 -8.80 0.42
N ALA A 215 7.32 -9.12 -0.85
CA ALA A 215 8.22 -9.98 -1.63
C ALA A 215 9.63 -9.37 -1.75
N LEU A 216 9.71 -8.04 -1.86
CA LEU A 216 10.97 -7.31 -1.82
C LEU A 216 11.64 -7.36 -0.43
N GLY A 217 10.85 -7.32 0.66
CA GLY A 217 11.33 -7.53 2.02
C GLY A 217 11.94 -8.93 2.19
N VAL A 218 11.26 -9.96 1.72
CA VAL A 218 11.77 -11.34 1.75
C VAL A 218 13.04 -11.48 0.91
N THR A 219 13.08 -10.80 -0.24
CA THR A 219 14.29 -10.71 -1.07
C THR A 219 15.46 -10.07 -0.31
N CYS A 220 15.22 -9.00 0.46
CA CYS A 220 16.26 -8.39 1.30
C CYS A 220 16.80 -9.35 2.36
N ILE A 221 15.92 -10.16 2.98
CA ILE A 221 16.36 -11.18 3.94
C ILE A 221 17.24 -12.23 3.26
N TYR A 222 16.89 -12.66 2.05
CA TYR A 222 17.74 -13.55 1.27
C TYR A 222 19.12 -12.93 0.99
N LEU A 223 19.17 -11.65 0.59
CA LEU A 223 20.44 -10.96 0.30
C LEU A 223 21.35 -10.84 1.54
N LEU A 224 20.76 -10.69 2.74
CA LEU A 224 21.50 -10.62 4.00
C LEU A 224 21.95 -11.99 4.53
N THR A 225 21.15 -13.04 4.30
CA THR A 225 21.35 -14.34 4.98
C THR A 225 21.83 -15.46 4.05
N GLY A 226 21.60 -15.33 2.74
CA GLY A 226 21.76 -16.39 1.75
C GLY A 226 20.76 -17.53 1.87
N LYS A 227 19.83 -17.47 2.84
CA LYS A 227 18.86 -18.53 3.13
C LYS A 227 17.57 -18.32 2.34
N SER A 228 17.09 -19.38 1.71
CA SER A 228 15.76 -19.37 1.09
C SER A 228 14.70 -19.19 2.19
N PRO A 229 13.53 -18.59 1.90
CA PRO A 229 12.47 -18.42 2.90
C PRO A 229 11.99 -19.74 3.53
N LYS A 230 12.19 -20.88 2.86
CA LYS A 230 11.89 -22.22 3.39
C LYS A 230 12.89 -22.71 4.43
N ASP A 231 14.10 -22.18 4.40
CA ASP A 231 15.22 -22.58 5.26
C ASP A 231 15.35 -21.65 6.48
N LEU A 232 14.38 -20.75 6.66
CA LEU A 232 14.26 -19.84 7.79
C LEU A 232 13.24 -20.38 8.79
N ASP A 233 13.50 -20.12 10.07
CA ASP A 233 12.57 -20.45 11.14
C ASP A 233 11.41 -19.46 11.17
N TYR A 234 10.23 -19.93 11.61
CA TYR A 234 9.04 -19.11 11.78
C TYR A 234 8.49 -19.27 13.18
N ASN A 235 7.96 -18.19 13.73
CA ASN A 235 7.26 -18.23 15.00
C ASN A 235 5.94 -19.00 14.82
N GLN A 236 5.83 -20.17 15.46
CA GLN A 236 4.65 -21.05 15.33
C GLN A 236 3.34 -20.41 15.76
N ARG A 237 3.39 -19.38 16.62
CA ARG A 237 2.20 -18.68 17.12
C ARG A 237 1.83 -17.46 16.27
N THR A 238 2.81 -16.71 15.77
CA THR A 238 2.57 -15.43 15.09
C THR A 238 2.75 -15.49 13.57
N GLY A 239 3.36 -16.54 13.03
CA GLY A 239 3.72 -16.62 11.60
C GLY A 239 4.93 -15.77 11.21
N GLU A 240 5.49 -14.97 12.12
CA GLU A 240 6.62 -14.09 11.83
C GLU A 240 7.90 -14.88 11.49
N MET A 241 8.56 -14.48 10.40
CA MET A 241 9.87 -15.00 9.98
C MET A 241 10.97 -14.57 10.95
N LEU A 242 11.71 -15.53 11.50
CA LEU A 242 12.75 -15.33 12.50
C LEU A 242 14.13 -15.14 11.85
N TRP A 243 14.32 -14.04 11.11
CA TRP A 243 15.55 -13.77 10.37
C TRP A 243 16.59 -12.94 11.14
N GLN A 244 16.17 -12.17 12.16
CA GLN A 244 17.05 -11.23 12.87
C GLN A 244 18.23 -11.92 13.56
N ASN A 245 18.06 -13.17 14.00
CA ASN A 245 19.12 -13.96 14.63
C ASN A 245 20.23 -14.40 13.66
N HIS A 246 20.07 -14.16 12.36
CA HIS A 246 21.00 -14.58 11.31
C HIS A 246 21.79 -13.42 10.69
N VAL A 247 21.55 -12.18 11.12
CA VAL A 247 22.12 -10.98 10.48
C VAL A 247 22.61 -9.99 11.52
N ASP A 248 23.61 -9.19 11.13
CA ASP A 248 24.06 -8.04 11.90
C ASP A 248 23.64 -6.77 11.16
N VAL A 249 22.56 -6.14 11.64
CA VAL A 249 21.98 -4.92 11.08
C VAL A 249 21.54 -4.00 12.20
N SER A 250 21.51 -2.69 11.94
CA SER A 250 21.04 -1.68 12.88
C SER A 250 19.57 -1.90 13.26
N ASP A 251 19.20 -1.62 14.51
CA ASP A 251 17.82 -1.72 15.01
C ASP A 251 16.84 -0.95 14.14
N TYR A 252 17.27 0.22 13.65
CA TYR A 252 16.46 1.04 12.77
C TYR A 252 16.20 0.32 11.44
N PHE A 253 17.25 -0.17 10.75
CA PHE A 253 17.06 -0.88 9.50
C PHE A 253 16.29 -2.20 9.69
N ALA A 254 16.51 -2.87 10.82
CA ALA A 254 15.73 -4.04 11.18
C ALA A 254 14.23 -3.72 11.29
N SER A 255 13.88 -2.56 11.86
CA SER A 255 12.49 -2.09 11.94
C SER A 255 11.89 -1.79 10.56
N VAL A 256 12.69 -1.29 9.61
CA VAL A 256 12.26 -1.06 8.22
C VAL A 256 11.93 -2.39 7.55
N LEU A 257 12.84 -3.37 7.62
CA LEU A 257 12.61 -4.70 7.03
C LEU A 257 11.44 -5.43 7.71
N LYS A 258 11.32 -5.34 9.04
CA LYS A 258 10.17 -5.90 9.77
C LYS A 258 8.85 -5.30 9.26
N LYS A 259 8.79 -3.99 9.07
CA LYS A 259 7.60 -3.33 8.52
C LYS A 259 7.32 -3.71 7.06
N MET A 260 8.33 -3.98 6.24
CA MET A 260 8.11 -4.53 4.89
C MET A 260 7.52 -5.95 4.92
N LEU A 261 7.88 -6.74 5.94
CA LEU A 261 7.47 -8.15 6.12
C LEU A 261 6.18 -8.34 6.95
N GLU A 262 5.49 -7.27 7.32
CA GLU A 262 4.24 -7.36 8.07
C GLU A 262 3.18 -8.17 7.31
N GLU A 263 2.59 -9.18 7.95
CA GLU A 263 1.54 -10.00 7.34
C GLU A 263 0.28 -9.18 7.05
N ALA A 264 -0.11 -8.32 7.99
CA ALA A 264 -1.25 -7.44 7.82
C ALA A 264 -0.88 -6.29 6.88
N VAL A 265 -1.48 -6.26 5.68
CA VAL A 265 -1.27 -5.21 4.66
C VAL A 265 -1.32 -3.79 5.24
N LYS A 266 -2.25 -3.52 6.17
CA LYS A 266 -2.41 -2.20 6.84
C LYS A 266 -1.25 -1.80 7.77
N CYS A 267 -0.42 -2.75 8.17
CA CYS A 267 0.77 -2.54 8.99
C CYS A 267 2.03 -2.41 8.12
N ARG A 268 1.96 -2.92 6.89
CA ARG A 268 3.02 -2.84 5.88
C ARG A 268 3.11 -1.44 5.29
N TYR A 269 4.24 -1.11 4.67
CA TYR A 269 4.32 0.08 3.82
C TYR A 269 3.34 -0.04 2.66
N GLU A 270 2.65 1.04 2.34
CA GLU A 270 1.60 1.05 1.29
C GLU A 270 2.18 1.34 -0.10
N SER A 271 3.37 1.95 -0.16
CA SER A 271 4.04 2.29 -1.42
C SER A 271 5.55 2.23 -1.33
N ALA A 272 6.21 2.04 -2.47
CA ALA A 272 7.68 2.08 -2.59
C ALA A 272 8.27 3.41 -2.09
N THR A 273 7.55 4.52 -2.25
CA THR A 273 7.95 5.85 -1.77
C THR A 273 8.03 5.90 -0.24
N GLU A 274 7.16 5.21 0.48
CA GLU A 274 7.24 5.18 1.94
C GLU A 274 8.47 4.43 2.44
N VAL A 275 8.84 3.34 1.74
CA VAL A 275 10.07 2.59 2.05
C VAL A 275 11.29 3.47 1.82
N LEU A 276 11.38 4.19 0.68
CA LEU A 276 12.46 5.14 0.39
C LEU A 276 12.60 6.20 1.50
N ARG A 277 11.49 6.83 1.91
CA ARG A 277 11.50 7.82 3.00
C ARG A 277 12.01 7.24 4.32
N ALA A 278 11.66 5.99 4.63
CA ALA A 278 12.14 5.32 5.82
C ALA A 278 13.66 5.09 5.76
N LEU A 279 14.20 4.69 4.61
CA LEU A 279 15.65 4.54 4.42
C LEU A 279 16.39 5.88 4.61
N ASP A 280 15.85 6.97 4.05
CA ASP A 280 16.47 8.29 4.14
C ASP A 280 16.45 8.85 5.56
N LEU A 281 15.37 8.62 6.31
CA LEU A 281 15.30 9.02 7.72
C LEU A 281 16.35 8.30 8.57
N GLY A 282 16.61 7.02 8.31
CA GLY A 282 17.68 6.27 8.98
C GLY A 282 19.07 6.86 8.75
N ASP A 283 19.37 7.27 7.52
CA ASP A 283 20.67 7.89 7.19
C ASP A 283 20.82 9.25 7.87
N HIS A 284 19.73 10.00 8.05
CA HIS A 284 19.75 11.27 8.80
C HIS A 284 19.99 11.06 10.29
N LEU A 285 19.38 10.05 10.91
CA LEU A 285 19.60 9.72 12.33
C LEU A 285 21.05 9.31 12.58
N ASN A 286 21.62 8.46 11.73
CA ASN A 286 23.02 8.05 11.83
C ASN A 286 24.00 9.24 11.68
N LYS A 287 23.69 10.21 10.80
CA LYS A 287 24.49 11.44 10.63
C LYS A 287 24.42 12.36 11.85
N LEU A 288 23.30 12.39 12.56
CA LEU A 288 23.15 13.16 13.79
C LEU A 288 23.95 12.53 14.94
N GLU A 289 23.91 11.20 15.07
CA GLU A 289 24.68 10.48 16.09
C GLU A 289 26.21 10.57 15.89
N GLY A 290 26.68 10.51 14.63
CA GLY A 290 28.10 10.71 14.29
C GLY A 290 28.62 12.14 14.50
N GLY A 291 27.72 13.13 14.63
CA GLY A 291 28.08 14.53 14.89
C GLY A 291 28.37 14.86 16.36
N PHE A 292 28.01 13.98 17.29
CA PHE A 292 28.20 14.19 18.74
C PHE A 292 29.50 13.55 19.30
N THR A 293 30.28 12.84 18.48
CA THR A 293 31.47 12.10 18.94
C THR A 293 32.78 12.58 18.31
N THR A 294 33.06 13.89 18.28
CA THR A 294 34.46 14.37 18.19
C THR A 294 34.68 15.72 18.91
N GLY A 295 35.67 15.76 19.82
CA GLY A 295 36.50 16.95 20.04
C GLY A 295 36.48 17.62 21.43
N LYS A 296 37.30 17.12 22.37
CA LYS A 296 37.94 17.95 23.41
C LYS A 296 39.21 18.60 22.83
N GLN A 297 39.30 19.92 23.02
CA GLN A 297 40.45 20.83 22.98
C GLN A 297 41.09 21.30 21.65
N GLY A 298 41.17 22.62 21.52
CA GLY A 298 42.06 23.37 20.62
C GLY A 298 41.48 24.69 20.11
N LYS A 299 41.70 25.81 20.83
CA LYS A 299 41.55 27.19 20.29
C LYS A 299 42.76 27.47 19.38
N PRO A 300 42.62 28.21 18.26
CA PRO A 300 42.79 29.67 18.34
C PRO A 300 41.88 30.55 17.43
N THR A 301 41.60 31.74 17.95
CA THR A 301 41.33 33.08 17.37
C THR A 301 40.82 33.29 15.93
N VAL A 302 39.55 33.73 15.86
CA VAL A 302 38.92 34.88 15.13
C VAL A 302 39.59 35.41 13.85
N LYS A 303 38.88 35.27 12.72
CA LYS A 303 38.41 36.38 11.85
C LYS A 303 37.07 36.01 11.18
N SER A 304 36.04 36.84 11.40
CA SER A 304 34.76 36.91 10.69
C SER A 304 34.63 38.35 10.15
N PRO A 305 33.81 38.66 9.13
CA PRO A 305 32.48 38.09 8.94
C PRO A 305 32.05 37.80 7.50
N GLU A 306 31.52 36.60 7.27
CA GLU A 306 30.46 36.39 6.28
C GLU A 306 29.34 35.55 6.93
N THR A 307 28.14 36.11 6.91
CA THR A 307 26.95 35.73 7.66
C THR A 307 26.36 34.40 7.18
N LYS A 308 26.60 33.32 7.94
CA LYS A 308 25.84 32.06 7.80
C LYS A 308 24.60 32.10 8.70
N ARG A 309 23.42 32.10 8.07
CA ARG A 309 22.11 32.08 8.76
C ARG A 309 21.90 30.82 9.61
N SER A 310 21.34 31.02 10.80
CA SER A 310 21.03 30.00 11.79
C SER A 310 19.99 29.00 11.25
N ALA A 311 20.06 27.74 11.71
CA ALA A 311 19.08 26.70 11.37
C ALA A 311 17.64 27.10 11.78
N THR A 312 17.52 27.90 12.85
CA THR A 312 16.24 28.44 13.33
C THR A 312 15.69 29.51 12.38
N GLU A 313 16.57 30.32 11.77
CA GLU A 313 16.18 31.32 10.77
C GLU A 313 15.76 30.68 9.46
N ARG A 314 16.40 29.58 9.05
CA ARG A 314 15.99 28.80 7.87
C ARG A 314 14.62 28.13 8.06
N MET A 315 14.35 27.62 9.27
CA MET A 315 13.03 27.06 9.59
C MET A 315 11.95 28.16 9.62
N ALA A 316 12.28 29.35 10.13
CA ALA A 316 11.38 30.50 10.13
C ALA A 316 11.10 31.02 8.70
N GLU A 317 12.10 31.03 7.81
CA GLU A 317 11.95 31.39 6.40
C GLU A 317 11.04 30.40 5.65
N ILE A 318 11.22 29.09 5.89
CA ILE A 318 10.36 28.04 5.29
C ILE A 318 8.90 28.17 5.76
N ILE A 319 8.68 28.54 7.02
CA ILE A 319 7.33 28.80 7.55
C ILE A 319 6.74 30.08 6.95
N ARG A 320 7.57 31.09 6.66
CA ARG A 320 7.17 32.36 6.05
C ARG A 320 6.80 32.19 4.56
N ILE A 321 7.60 31.44 3.81
CA ILE A 321 7.34 31.06 2.40
C ILE A 321 6.05 30.24 2.30
N LYS A 322 5.82 29.28 3.20
CA LYS A 322 4.55 28.51 3.24
C LYS A 322 3.31 29.36 3.56
N ARG A 323 3.48 30.46 4.31
CA ARG A 323 2.39 31.42 4.60
C ARG A 323 2.12 32.36 3.43
N GLU A 324 3.17 32.75 2.69
CA GLU A 324 3.02 33.58 1.49
C GLU A 324 2.43 32.79 0.30
N GLU A 325 2.74 31.49 0.16
CA GLU A 325 2.11 30.60 -0.83
C GLU A 325 0.61 30.33 -0.55
N GLN A 326 0.18 30.39 0.71
CA GLN A 326 -1.24 30.29 1.09
C GLN A 326 -2.00 31.60 0.90
N ASN A 327 -1.33 32.76 0.98
CA ASN A 327 -1.95 34.08 0.83
C ASN A 327 -1.97 34.62 -0.62
N ASN A 328 -1.21 34.03 -1.55
CA ASN A 328 -1.15 34.49 -2.95
C ASN A 328 -2.05 33.72 -3.94
N ARG A 329 -3.06 32.98 -3.46
CA ARG A 329 -4.14 32.48 -4.32
C ARG A 329 -5.31 33.47 -4.32
N SER A 330 -5.22 34.48 -5.17
CA SER A 330 -6.37 35.32 -5.53
C SER A 330 -7.30 34.57 -6.49
N PRO A 331 -8.63 34.67 -6.34
CA PRO A 331 -9.60 33.99 -7.20
C PRO A 331 -9.92 34.81 -8.48
N LEU A 332 -10.09 34.13 -9.60
CA LEU A 332 -10.52 34.68 -10.90
C LEU A 332 -11.63 33.76 -11.49
N PRO A 333 -12.51 34.25 -12.37
CA PRO A 333 -13.89 34.60 -12.02
C PRO A 333 -14.95 33.58 -12.47
N ILE A 334 -16.13 33.74 -11.87
CA ILE A 334 -17.36 32.99 -12.12
C ILE A 334 -17.85 33.24 -13.56
N GLY A 335 -17.79 32.19 -14.38
CA GLY A 335 -18.49 32.08 -15.67
C GLY A 335 -19.83 31.37 -15.47
N VAL A 336 -20.90 32.10 -15.71
CA VAL A 336 -22.31 31.67 -15.64
C VAL A 336 -22.58 30.60 -16.71
N GLY A 337 -23.04 29.42 -16.27
CA GLY A 337 -23.52 28.34 -17.14
C GLY A 337 -24.80 27.76 -16.56
N MET A 338 -25.93 28.11 -17.18
CA MET A 338 -27.28 27.76 -16.80
C MET A 338 -27.53 26.24 -16.70
N MET A 339 -28.20 25.82 -15.63
CA MET A 339 -29.20 24.75 -15.72
C MET A 339 -30.41 25.13 -14.86
N ARG A 340 -31.55 25.28 -15.53
CA ARG A 340 -32.86 25.58 -14.94
C ARG A 340 -33.51 24.32 -14.35
N PRO A 341 -34.49 24.50 -13.44
CA PRO A 341 -34.89 23.49 -12.46
C PRO A 341 -36.06 22.63 -12.93
N ILE A 342 -36.21 21.44 -12.34
CA ILE A 342 -37.50 20.75 -12.26
C ILE A 342 -38.13 21.14 -10.93
N ASN A 343 -39.24 21.86 -11.08
CA ASN A 343 -40.13 22.35 -10.04
C ASN A 343 -41.10 21.21 -9.68
N THR A 344 -41.17 20.82 -8.40
CA THR A 344 -42.44 20.40 -7.81
C THR A 344 -42.57 21.01 -6.42
N SER A 345 -43.73 21.61 -6.24
CA SER A 345 -44.16 22.59 -5.26
C SER A 345 -44.67 21.98 -3.95
N GLY A 346 -44.55 22.76 -2.87
CA GLY A 346 -45.34 22.67 -1.63
C GLY A 346 -44.68 21.79 -0.57
N VAL A 347 -44.51 22.21 0.68
CA VAL A 347 -45.32 23.13 1.49
C VAL A 347 -44.42 23.86 2.49
N ASN A 348 -44.65 25.15 2.60
CA ASN A 348 -44.10 26.04 3.61
C ASN A 348 -44.79 25.76 4.95
N THR A 349 -44.05 25.47 6.02
CA THR A 349 -44.53 25.68 7.39
C THR A 349 -43.39 26.21 8.24
N ASP A 350 -43.42 27.53 8.44
CA ASP A 350 -42.79 28.21 9.55
C ASP A 350 -43.28 27.59 10.86
N ILE A 351 -42.38 27.07 11.68
CA ILE A 351 -42.69 26.75 13.08
C ILE A 351 -41.59 27.34 13.95
N ASN A 352 -42.03 28.31 14.76
CA ASN A 352 -41.36 28.94 15.88
C ASN A 352 -40.55 27.95 16.73
N TRP A 353 -39.34 28.34 17.11
CA TRP A 353 -38.55 27.63 18.11
C TRP A 353 -38.39 28.53 19.34
N SER A 354 -39.24 28.30 20.34
CA SER A 354 -39.21 28.95 21.64
C SER A 354 -38.17 28.32 22.58
N ASN A 355 -37.56 29.17 23.40
CA ASN A 355 -36.66 28.82 24.48
C ASN A 355 -37.36 28.09 25.65
N SER A 356 -36.59 27.21 26.30
CA SER A 356 -36.62 26.79 27.73
C SER A 356 -37.41 25.55 28.19
N GLN A 357 -36.64 24.72 28.92
CA GLN A 357 -36.92 23.87 30.10
C GLN A 357 -37.93 22.71 30.09
N GLY A 358 -37.48 21.58 30.67
CA GLY A 358 -38.33 20.57 31.34
C GLY A 358 -38.13 19.13 30.88
N TYR A 359 -37.61 18.27 31.76
CA TYR A 359 -37.49 16.82 31.55
C TYR A 359 -38.85 16.12 31.40
N SER A 360 -38.98 15.21 30.43
CA SER A 360 -39.83 14.01 30.54
C SER A 360 -39.36 12.93 29.57
N ALA A 361 -39.11 11.74 30.12
CA ALA A 361 -38.78 10.53 29.37
C ALA A 361 -40.06 9.99 28.69
N GLY A 362 -40.37 10.50 27.51
CA GLY A 362 -41.35 9.94 26.57
C GLY A 362 -40.66 9.71 25.22
N LYS A 363 -41.04 8.66 24.49
CA LYS A 363 -40.53 8.36 23.14
C LYS A 363 -40.79 9.56 22.19
N ALA A 364 -39.87 10.52 22.17
CA ALA A 364 -39.95 11.69 21.32
C ALA A 364 -39.73 11.26 19.86
N ASN A 365 -40.68 11.62 18.99
CA ASN A 365 -40.56 11.43 17.57
C ASN A 365 -39.51 12.42 17.04
N LEU A 366 -38.26 11.97 16.91
CA LEU A 366 -37.15 12.83 16.50
C LEU A 366 -37.38 13.31 15.06
N LYS A 367 -37.23 14.62 14.82
CA LYS A 367 -37.38 15.18 13.48
C LYS A 367 -36.18 14.76 12.62
N LYS A 368 -36.45 13.99 11.56
CA LYS A 368 -35.44 13.61 10.57
C LYS A 368 -34.94 14.84 9.82
N LEU A 369 -33.62 14.95 9.71
CA LEU A 369 -32.95 16.04 9.00
C LEU A 369 -32.22 15.43 7.81
N ASP A 370 -32.44 15.98 6.62
CA ASP A 370 -31.70 15.58 5.42
C ASP A 370 -30.36 16.32 5.30
N TYR A 371 -29.52 15.87 4.37
CA TYR A 371 -28.22 16.44 4.06
C TYR A 371 -28.28 17.95 3.81
N ASN A 372 -29.18 18.38 2.90
CA ASN A 372 -29.24 19.77 2.45
C ASN A 372 -29.66 20.69 3.60
N SER A 373 -30.61 20.26 4.42
CA SER A 373 -31.10 20.99 5.58
C SER A 373 -30.03 21.10 6.66
N LEU A 374 -29.29 20.02 6.94
CA LEU A 374 -28.16 20.04 7.88
C LEU A 374 -27.12 21.08 7.45
N ILE A 375 -26.69 21.02 6.19
CA ILE A 375 -25.61 21.87 5.67
C ILE A 375 -26.07 23.32 5.61
N ASN A 376 -27.30 23.57 5.14
CA ASN A 376 -27.87 24.92 5.09
C ASN A 376 -27.98 25.54 6.50
N HIS A 377 -28.46 24.78 7.49
CA HIS A 377 -28.50 25.24 8.87
C HIS A 377 -27.10 25.53 9.41
N TYR A 378 -26.14 24.64 9.18
CA TYR A 378 -24.77 24.81 9.64
C TYR A 378 -24.10 26.04 9.00
N ASN A 379 -24.28 26.24 7.69
CA ASN A 379 -23.78 27.41 6.95
C ASN A 379 -24.42 28.72 7.41
N LYS A 380 -25.67 28.66 7.89
CA LYS A 380 -26.38 29.80 8.52
C LYS A 380 -25.96 30.05 9.97
N GLY A 381 -24.92 29.38 10.46
CA GLY A 381 -24.40 29.54 11.82
C GLY A 381 -25.16 28.75 12.89
N ARG A 382 -26.18 27.95 12.53
CA ARG A 382 -26.83 27.07 13.50
C ARG A 382 -25.87 25.95 13.88
N ARG A 383 -25.77 25.67 15.18
CA ARG A 383 -24.94 24.59 15.73
C ARG A 383 -25.75 23.56 16.50
N ASP A 384 -26.99 23.85 16.85
CA ASP A 384 -27.85 22.94 17.59
C ASP A 384 -28.62 21.98 16.67
N PHE A 385 -28.22 20.71 16.73
CA PHE A 385 -28.83 19.56 16.09
C PHE A 385 -29.17 18.49 17.13
N SER A 386 -29.33 18.89 18.40
CA SER A 386 -29.76 18.00 19.46
C SER A 386 -31.14 17.41 19.13
N TYR A 387 -31.34 16.15 19.55
CA TYR A 387 -32.59 15.41 19.31
C TYR A 387 -33.02 15.33 17.83
N LYS A 388 -32.09 15.43 16.87
CA LYS A 388 -32.38 15.20 15.45
C LYS A 388 -32.10 13.76 15.05
N ASP A 389 -32.84 13.29 14.05
CA ASP A 389 -32.53 12.03 13.38
C ASP A 389 -31.72 12.32 12.10
N LEU A 390 -30.44 11.97 12.15
CA LEU A 390 -29.44 12.09 11.11
C LEU A 390 -29.01 10.71 10.59
N SER A 391 -29.73 9.64 10.97
CA SER A 391 -29.33 8.27 10.69
C SER A 391 -29.22 8.02 9.19
N ARG A 392 -28.15 7.31 8.80
CA ARG A 392 -27.86 6.90 7.41
C ARG A 392 -27.60 8.05 6.43
N LEU A 393 -27.21 9.23 6.92
CA LEU A 393 -26.71 10.28 6.04
C LEU A 393 -25.30 9.97 5.53
N GLU A 394 -25.01 10.39 4.31
CA GLU A 394 -23.69 10.32 3.69
C GLU A 394 -23.07 11.74 3.72
N ILE A 395 -22.33 12.05 4.79
CA ILE A 395 -21.78 13.38 5.11
C ILE A 395 -20.27 13.31 5.42
N GLY A 396 -19.52 12.54 4.63
CA GLY A 396 -18.06 12.46 4.75
C GLY A 396 -17.36 13.77 4.37
N LYS A 397 -16.17 14.00 4.96
CA LYS A 397 -15.27 15.14 4.68
C LYS A 397 -15.87 16.53 4.93
N ILE A 398 -16.96 16.62 5.68
CA ILE A 398 -17.62 17.88 6.01
C ILE A 398 -17.01 18.53 7.25
N ASP A 399 -17.12 19.86 7.37
CA ASP A 399 -16.89 20.56 8.63
C ASP A 399 -18.20 20.74 9.41
N LEU A 400 -18.27 20.08 10.55
CA LEU A 400 -19.34 20.17 11.54
C LEU A 400 -18.75 20.42 12.95
N SER A 401 -17.57 21.05 13.03
CA SER A 401 -16.88 21.36 14.27
C SER A 401 -17.75 22.21 15.22
N ALA A 402 -17.59 22.00 16.52
CA ALA A 402 -18.41 22.62 17.57
C ALA A 402 -19.94 22.45 17.42
N GLY A 403 -20.40 21.49 16.60
CA GLY A 403 -21.81 21.14 16.47
C GLY A 403 -22.33 20.45 17.74
N ASN A 404 -23.55 20.79 18.17
CA ASN A 404 -24.26 20.13 19.25
C ASN A 404 -25.18 19.05 18.65
N PHE A 405 -24.84 17.79 18.89
CA PHE A 405 -25.54 16.59 18.48
C PHE A 405 -26.02 15.77 19.68
N ARG A 406 -26.25 16.40 20.84
CA ARG A 406 -26.70 15.72 22.06
C ARG A 406 -27.99 14.97 21.82
N GLN A 407 -28.04 13.71 22.27
CA GLN A 407 -29.22 12.83 22.11
C GLN A 407 -29.71 12.69 20.65
N ALA A 408 -28.89 13.04 19.65
CA ALA A 408 -29.22 12.83 18.25
C ALA A 408 -29.08 11.34 17.87
N LYS A 409 -29.79 10.92 16.81
CA LYS A 409 -29.60 9.61 16.18
C LYS A 409 -28.73 9.75 14.95
N LEU A 410 -27.55 9.14 14.98
CA LEU A 410 -26.58 9.08 13.89
C LEU A 410 -26.29 7.63 13.48
N PHE A 411 -27.23 6.71 13.74
CA PHE A 411 -27.07 5.29 13.42
C PHE A 411 -26.67 5.09 11.96
N ASN A 412 -25.57 4.37 11.73
CA ASN A 412 -25.06 4.03 10.40
C ASN A 412 -24.84 5.25 9.47
N THR A 413 -24.49 6.40 10.04
CA THR A 413 -24.16 7.61 9.29
C THR A 413 -22.70 7.58 8.83
N ASN A 414 -22.41 8.09 7.64
CA ASN A 414 -21.04 8.21 7.14
C ASN A 414 -20.51 9.63 7.37
N LEU A 415 -19.52 9.73 8.25
CA LEU A 415 -18.78 10.92 8.65
C LEU A 415 -17.26 10.71 8.43
N GLN A 416 -16.88 9.83 7.48
CA GLN A 416 -15.48 9.56 7.17
C GLN A 416 -14.73 10.85 6.80
N GLY A 417 -13.60 11.11 7.47
CA GLY A 417 -12.76 12.29 7.26
C GLY A 417 -13.42 13.62 7.63
N ALA A 418 -14.57 13.61 8.33
CA ALA A 418 -15.24 14.84 8.74
C ALA A 418 -14.43 15.58 9.82
N ASN A 419 -14.50 16.91 9.82
CA ASN A 419 -14.05 17.74 10.93
C ASN A 419 -15.19 17.91 11.94
N LEU A 420 -15.03 17.28 13.10
CA LEU A 420 -15.97 17.22 14.22
C LEU A 420 -15.29 17.64 15.53
N ALA A 421 -14.20 18.39 15.44
CA ALA A 421 -13.48 18.90 16.60
C ALA A 421 -14.43 19.69 17.51
N GLN A 422 -14.34 19.49 18.82
CA GLN A 422 -15.18 20.16 19.82
C GLN A 422 -16.69 19.90 19.71
N ALA A 423 -17.13 18.94 18.88
CA ALA A 423 -18.55 18.60 18.78
C ALA A 423 -19.07 17.90 20.05
N ASP A 424 -20.35 18.11 20.37
CA ASP A 424 -21.02 17.53 21.54
C ASP A 424 -21.97 16.40 21.12
N PHE A 425 -21.58 15.16 21.39
CA PHE A 425 -22.32 13.94 21.11
C PHE A 425 -22.87 13.27 22.37
N ARG A 426 -22.99 13.98 23.50
CA ARG A 426 -23.43 13.36 24.76
C ARG A 426 -24.79 12.69 24.60
N GLN A 427 -24.86 11.44 25.07
CA GLN A 427 -26.03 10.56 24.96
C GLN A 427 -26.56 10.33 23.52
N ALA A 428 -25.76 10.61 22.48
CA ALA A 428 -26.15 10.35 21.09
C ALA A 428 -26.11 8.84 20.77
N ASN A 429 -26.93 8.41 19.82
CA ASN A 429 -26.83 7.08 19.22
C ASN A 429 -25.90 7.15 18.00
N LEU A 430 -24.70 6.62 18.13
CA LEU A 430 -23.64 6.58 17.12
C LEU A 430 -23.32 5.13 16.71
N GLN A 431 -24.25 4.20 16.91
CA GLN A 431 -24.05 2.81 16.56
C GLN A 431 -23.77 2.65 15.06
N MET A 432 -22.76 1.85 14.72
CA MET A 432 -22.33 1.58 13.33
C MET A 432 -21.94 2.84 12.53
N VAL A 433 -21.66 3.97 13.18
CA VAL A 433 -21.23 5.19 12.48
C VAL A 433 -19.86 4.98 11.84
N LYS A 434 -19.64 5.54 10.65
CA LYS A 434 -18.34 5.52 9.97
C LYS A 434 -17.65 6.87 10.19
N MET A 435 -16.55 6.89 10.95
CA MET A 435 -15.78 8.08 11.33
C MET A 435 -14.28 7.85 11.09
N GLN A 436 -13.92 7.04 10.11
CA GLN A 436 -12.50 6.77 9.80
C GLN A 436 -11.82 8.08 9.45
N GLU A 437 -10.62 8.31 10.00
CA GLU A 437 -9.81 9.51 9.78
C GLU A 437 -10.51 10.84 10.14
N ALA A 438 -11.63 10.79 10.88
CA ALA A 438 -12.33 12.00 11.31
C ALA A 438 -11.52 12.75 12.39
N ASN A 439 -11.58 14.08 12.37
CA ASN A 439 -11.06 14.89 13.45
C ASN A 439 -12.14 15.02 14.54
N LEU A 440 -11.95 14.33 15.65
CA LEU A 440 -12.81 14.33 16.84
C LEU A 440 -12.09 14.94 18.06
N SER A 441 -11.05 15.73 17.83
CA SER A 441 -10.25 16.29 18.92
C SER A 441 -11.13 17.16 19.83
N ARG A 442 -11.01 16.98 21.14
CA ARG A 442 -11.76 17.70 22.18
C ARG A 442 -13.28 17.55 22.10
N SER A 443 -13.81 16.52 21.45
CA SER A 443 -15.26 16.26 21.41
C SER A 443 -15.79 15.63 22.71
N TYR A 444 -17.11 15.67 22.90
CA TYR A 444 -17.78 15.13 24.08
C TYR A 444 -18.68 13.96 23.72
N PHE A 445 -18.37 12.76 24.22
CA PHE A 445 -19.12 11.51 23.99
C PHE A 445 -19.72 10.93 25.27
N GLU A 446 -19.86 11.71 26.34
CA GLU A 446 -20.37 11.23 27.63
C GLU A 446 -21.71 10.49 27.47
N GLY A 447 -21.75 9.21 27.86
CA GLY A 447 -22.95 8.36 27.74
C GLY A 447 -23.41 8.04 26.31
N ALA A 448 -22.61 8.32 25.28
CA ALA A 448 -22.95 8.01 23.89
C ALA A 448 -22.86 6.50 23.58
N ASP A 449 -23.67 6.02 22.63
CA ASP A 449 -23.66 4.63 22.18
C ASP A 449 -22.86 4.50 20.88
N LEU A 450 -21.61 4.05 20.97
CA LEU A 450 -20.65 3.90 19.87
C LEU A 450 -20.48 2.42 19.46
N GLN A 451 -21.43 1.55 19.78
CA GLN A 451 -21.28 0.12 19.48
C GLN A 451 -21.13 -0.13 17.97
N GLY A 452 -20.09 -0.86 17.60
CA GLY A 452 -19.75 -1.14 16.20
C GLY A 452 -19.34 0.08 15.36
N ALA A 453 -19.12 1.25 15.97
CA ALA A 453 -18.61 2.43 15.27
C ALA A 453 -17.23 2.17 14.67
N ASP A 454 -16.96 2.70 13.49
CA ASP A 454 -15.65 2.63 12.85
C ASP A 454 -14.89 3.96 12.99
N LEU A 455 -13.97 4.00 13.96
CA LEU A 455 -13.15 5.16 14.33
C LEU A 455 -11.69 4.96 13.90
N GLN A 456 -11.44 4.11 12.90
CA GLN A 456 -10.09 3.80 12.44
C GLN A 456 -9.33 5.08 12.05
N GLY A 457 -8.16 5.31 12.65
CA GLY A 457 -7.34 6.47 12.36
C GLY A 457 -7.92 7.82 12.80
N ALA A 458 -9.06 7.86 13.50
CA ALA A 458 -9.65 9.11 13.96
C ALA A 458 -8.78 9.81 15.01
N ASP A 459 -8.77 11.14 15.01
CA ASP A 459 -8.13 11.93 16.07
C ASP A 459 -9.13 12.18 17.20
N LEU A 460 -9.00 11.42 18.29
CA LEU A 460 -9.81 11.54 19.52
C LEU A 460 -9.02 12.25 20.64
N SER A 461 -7.95 13.00 20.29
CA SER A 461 -7.12 13.62 21.30
C SER A 461 -7.93 14.57 22.18
N PHE A 462 -7.79 14.42 23.49
CA PHE A 462 -8.53 15.18 24.51
C PHE A 462 -10.07 15.04 24.46
N ALA A 463 -10.61 14.03 23.78
CA ALA A 463 -12.04 13.74 23.78
C ALA A 463 -12.52 13.16 25.12
N ASP A 464 -13.77 13.41 25.51
CA ASP A 464 -14.38 12.84 26.71
C ASP A 464 -15.28 11.65 26.33
N LEU A 465 -14.82 10.43 26.56
CA LEU A 465 -15.57 9.19 26.28
C LEU A 465 -16.18 8.56 27.54
N THR A 466 -16.24 9.31 28.65
CA THR A 466 -16.72 8.79 29.94
C THR A 466 -18.12 8.18 29.81
N ASN A 467 -18.33 6.96 30.34
CA ASN A 467 -19.61 6.23 30.26
C ASN A 467 -20.14 5.93 28.83
N SER A 468 -19.35 6.14 27.77
CA SER A 468 -19.73 5.73 26.42
C SER A 468 -19.64 4.21 26.24
N LYS A 469 -20.49 3.65 25.37
CA LYS A 469 -20.49 2.21 25.02
C LYS A 469 -19.64 1.98 23.79
N LEU A 470 -18.53 1.25 23.94
CA LEU A 470 -17.56 1.01 22.87
C LEU A 470 -17.51 -0.45 22.40
N THR A 471 -18.49 -1.27 22.77
CA THR A 471 -18.52 -2.70 22.39
C THR A 471 -18.38 -2.85 20.88
N ASN A 472 -17.34 -3.57 20.44
CA ASN A 472 -16.97 -3.80 19.04
C ASN A 472 -16.63 -2.54 18.22
N ALA A 473 -16.48 -1.37 18.83
CA ALA A 473 -16.01 -0.19 18.13
C ALA A 473 -14.58 -0.39 17.62
N ASN A 474 -14.26 0.10 16.42
CA ASN A 474 -12.94 0.00 15.82
C ASN A 474 -12.12 1.26 16.10
N LEU A 475 -11.26 1.23 17.11
CA LEU A 475 -10.32 2.30 17.46
C LEU A 475 -8.91 2.06 16.89
N CYS A 476 -8.73 1.11 15.96
CA CYS A 476 -7.42 0.80 15.39
C CYS A 476 -6.77 2.05 14.77
N GLY A 477 -5.58 2.42 15.23
CA GLY A 477 -4.86 3.58 14.72
C GLY A 477 -5.40 4.94 15.18
N ALA A 478 -6.43 4.97 16.02
CA ALA A 478 -6.96 6.22 16.56
C ALA A 478 -5.96 6.87 17.53
N ASN A 479 -5.97 8.20 17.59
CA ASN A 479 -5.20 8.96 18.56
C ASN A 479 -6.06 9.31 19.78
N LEU A 480 -5.86 8.63 20.91
CA LEU A 480 -6.59 8.90 22.16
C LEU A 480 -5.76 9.75 23.14
N THR A 481 -4.71 10.44 22.70
CA THR A 481 -3.84 11.24 23.60
C THR A 481 -4.67 12.17 24.48
N GLY A 482 -4.58 12.01 25.80
CA GLY A 482 -5.33 12.83 26.76
C GLY A 482 -6.85 12.64 26.76
N ALA A 483 -7.38 11.64 26.04
CA ALA A 483 -8.80 11.33 26.07
C ALA A 483 -9.21 10.74 27.43
N LYS A 484 -10.42 11.07 27.90
CA LYS A 484 -11.00 10.46 29.10
C LYS A 484 -11.71 9.17 28.70
N ILE A 485 -11.06 8.05 28.92
CA ILE A 485 -11.57 6.71 28.63
C ILE A 485 -10.99 5.73 29.66
N THR A 486 -11.80 4.83 30.21
CA THR A 486 -11.31 3.83 31.16
C THR A 486 -10.71 2.61 30.46
N GLU A 487 -9.91 1.82 31.19
CA GLU A 487 -9.35 0.58 30.66
C GLU A 487 -10.44 -0.44 30.30
N GLU A 488 -11.52 -0.52 31.08
CA GLU A 488 -12.67 -1.39 30.82
C GLU A 488 -13.38 -1.02 29.51
N GLN A 489 -13.53 0.28 29.26
CA GLN A 489 -14.09 0.78 27.99
C GLN A 489 -13.18 0.45 26.81
N LEU A 490 -11.86 0.61 26.99
CA LEU A 490 -10.87 0.25 25.96
C LEU A 490 -10.88 -1.24 25.64
N LYS A 491 -11.03 -2.12 26.64
CA LYS A 491 -11.11 -3.58 26.45
C LYS A 491 -12.31 -4.03 25.62
N GLN A 492 -13.37 -3.22 25.56
CA GLN A 492 -14.57 -3.51 24.76
C GLN A 492 -14.41 -3.10 23.29
N ALA A 493 -13.42 -2.28 22.97
CA ALA A 493 -13.13 -1.80 21.64
C ALA A 493 -12.00 -2.60 20.99
N LYS A 494 -11.98 -2.63 19.65
CA LYS A 494 -10.87 -3.16 18.86
C LYS A 494 -9.79 -2.09 18.78
N THR A 495 -8.62 -2.36 19.34
CA THR A 495 -7.44 -1.51 19.22
C THR A 495 -6.31 -2.29 18.54
N ASN A 496 -5.24 -1.60 18.13
CA ASN A 496 -4.01 -2.22 17.62
C ASN A 496 -2.79 -1.36 17.99
N TRP A 497 -1.58 -1.80 17.66
CA TRP A 497 -0.33 -1.09 17.96
C TRP A 497 -0.23 0.34 17.36
N ARG A 498 -1.05 0.69 16.36
CA ARG A 498 -1.12 2.07 15.83
C ARG A 498 -1.95 3.00 16.71
N THR A 499 -2.76 2.44 17.61
CA THR A 499 -3.63 3.20 18.52
C THR A 499 -2.78 3.86 19.59
N ILE A 500 -2.87 5.19 19.72
CA ILE A 500 -2.18 5.96 20.75
C ILE A 500 -3.12 6.05 21.95
N LEU A 501 -2.71 5.56 23.11
CA LEU A 501 -3.48 5.55 24.35
C LEU A 501 -3.49 6.93 25.03
N PRO A 502 -4.38 7.16 26.01
CA PRO A 502 -4.45 8.42 26.77
C PRO A 502 -3.12 8.92 27.33
N ASN A 503 -2.24 8.00 27.74
CA ASN A 503 -0.91 8.28 28.27
C ASN A 503 0.18 8.48 27.19
N LYS A 504 -0.20 8.65 25.91
CA LYS A 504 0.69 8.75 24.74
C LYS A 504 1.48 7.48 24.39
N LYS A 505 1.34 6.41 25.18
CA LYS A 505 1.91 5.10 24.82
C LYS A 505 1.08 4.47 23.72
N ARG A 506 1.67 3.54 22.98
CA ARG A 506 0.93 2.72 22.02
C ARG A 506 0.44 1.46 22.72
N VAL A 507 -0.62 0.85 22.20
CA VAL A 507 -1.10 -0.44 22.70
C VAL A 507 -0.02 -1.48 22.42
N CYS A 508 0.63 -1.97 23.48
CA CYS A 508 1.47 -3.15 23.42
C CYS A 508 0.55 -4.38 23.53
N TRP A 509 0.64 -5.28 22.56
CA TRP A 509 -0.11 -6.52 22.54
C TRP A 509 0.77 -7.67 23.02
#